data_AF-A0A7H4MB25-F1
#
_entry.id   AF-A0A7H4MB25-F1
#
_cell.length_a   1.000
_cell.length_b   1.000
_cell.length_c   1.000
_cell.angle_alpha   90.00
_cell.angle_beta   90.00
_cell.angle_gamma   90.00
#
_symmetry.space_group_name_H-M   'P 1'
#
loop_
_entity.id
_entity.type
_entity.pdbx_description
1 polymer ?
#
loop_
_entity_poly.entity_id
_entity_poly.type
_entity_poly.pdbx_seq_one_letter_code
_entity_poly.pdbx_strand_id
1 'polypeptide(L)'
;MQLYRAEMPGPLKDNKMRPRIAETAKTLWLIYVLLTIACALALWFAGMPAFDAIGHSFATIAIGGFSTHDASVGYFNSPMINSIIAIFLLISGCNYGLHFSLLSGRSLKVYWRDPEFRMFIGVQLTLVIICTLVLWLHNVYGSVLTTLNQAFFQVVSMATTAGFTTDSIARWPLFLPVLLLCSAFIGGCAGSTGGGLKVIRILLLFKQGNRELKRLVHPNAVYSIKLGNRALPERILEAVWGFFSAYALVFIISMLAIIATGVDDFSAFASVVATLNNLGPGLGVVADNFATMNPVAKWILIANMLFGRLEVFTLLVLFTPHFLARITGVLVKTLILFSTRDGQTREIASFLASELKELGIDADTLNLNRTDVVEWHHYDRVVIGASIRYGHFHPAVDRFVKKASGIIAGAAGSILLC
;
A
#
# COMPACT_ATOMS: atom_id res chain seq x y z
N MET A 1 8.83 -9.68 8.19
CA MET A 1 9.68 -9.61 6.97
C MET A 1 8.93 -9.82 5.66
N GLN A 2 7.88 -10.67 5.56
CA GLN A 2 7.16 -10.87 4.29
C GLN A 2 6.18 -9.73 3.93
N LEU A 3 5.54 -9.08 4.91
CA LEU A 3 4.64 -7.93 4.68
C LEU A 3 5.36 -6.74 4.01
N TYR A 4 6.54 -6.38 4.53
CA TYR A 4 7.44 -5.37 3.94
C TYR A 4 7.85 -5.69 2.48
N ARG A 5 7.92 -6.97 2.10
CA ARG A 5 8.21 -7.39 0.72
C ARG A 5 7.03 -7.21 -0.23
N ALA A 6 5.81 -7.15 0.29
CA ALA A 6 4.59 -6.92 -0.49
C ALA A 6 4.31 -5.41 -0.72
N GLU A 7 4.79 -4.55 0.18
CA GLU A 7 4.53 -3.10 0.15
C GLU A 7 5.51 -2.30 -0.72
N MET A 8 6.74 -2.76 -0.92
CA MET A 8 7.70 -2.08 -1.80
C MET A 8 8.08 -2.94 -3.02
N PRO A 9 7.19 -3.09 -4.02
CA PRO A 9 7.54 -3.73 -5.28
C PRO A 9 8.41 -2.76 -6.10
N GLY A 10 9.73 -2.77 -5.89
CA GLY A 10 10.65 -1.90 -6.63
C GLY A 10 12.10 -2.39 -6.63
N PRO A 11 12.94 -1.94 -7.60
CA PRO A 11 14.32 -2.40 -7.77
C PRO A 11 15.28 -1.98 -6.64
N LEU A 12 14.80 -1.27 -5.61
CA LEU A 12 15.56 -0.93 -4.39
C LEU A 12 16.04 -2.18 -3.63
N LYS A 13 15.49 -3.36 -3.94
CA LYS A 13 15.93 -4.66 -3.42
C LYS A 13 17.41 -4.98 -3.68
N ASP A 14 17.97 -4.56 -4.81
CA ASP A 14 19.27 -5.08 -5.27
C ASP A 14 20.46 -4.12 -5.11
N ASN A 15 20.22 -2.89 -4.67
CA ASN A 15 21.30 -2.15 -4.02
C ASN A 15 21.30 -2.67 -2.59
N LYS A 16 22.28 -3.49 -2.22
CA LYS A 16 22.61 -3.86 -0.83
C LYS A 16 22.36 -2.65 0.07
N MET A 17 21.17 -2.54 0.66
CA MET A 17 20.86 -1.51 1.63
C MET A 17 21.70 -1.90 2.84
N ARG A 18 22.81 -1.18 3.02
CA ARG A 18 23.77 -1.42 4.09
C ARG A 18 23.03 -1.42 5.44
N PRO A 19 23.53 -2.14 6.45
CA PRO A 19 22.80 -2.52 7.67
C PRO A 19 22.62 -1.38 8.69
N ARG A 20 22.24 -0.17 8.24
CA ARG A 20 21.93 0.95 9.12
C ARG A 20 20.71 1.71 8.58
N ILE A 21 19.52 1.22 8.91
CA ILE A 21 18.24 1.90 8.66
C ILE A 21 18.31 3.38 9.11
N ALA A 22 19.03 3.65 10.20
CA ALA A 22 19.28 5.00 10.71
C ALA A 22 20.02 5.93 9.73
N GLU A 23 21.01 5.43 8.98
CA GLU A 23 21.76 6.25 8.01
C GLU A 23 20.91 6.62 6.80
N THR A 24 20.09 5.68 6.32
CA THR A 24 19.13 5.93 5.24
C THR A 24 18.06 6.94 5.68
N ALA A 25 17.50 6.77 6.89
CA ALA A 25 16.52 7.69 7.44
C ALA A 25 17.08 9.11 7.60
N LYS A 26 18.31 9.25 8.11
CA LYS A 26 18.98 10.56 8.23
C LYS A 26 19.14 11.25 6.88
N THR A 27 19.46 10.48 5.84
CA THR A 27 19.64 11.06 4.50
C THR A 27 18.31 11.45 3.85
N LEU A 28 17.28 10.61 3.98
CA LEU A 28 15.93 10.96 3.52
C LEU A 28 15.39 12.19 4.22
N TRP A 29 15.62 12.32 5.53
CA TRP A 29 15.27 13.51 6.30
C TRP A 29 16.00 14.76 5.77
N LEU A 30 17.30 14.65 5.47
CA LEU A 30 18.06 15.76 4.90
C LEU A 30 17.49 16.21 3.53
N ILE A 31 17.13 15.27 2.65
CA ILE A 31 16.47 15.58 1.37
C ILE A 31 15.15 16.32 1.61
N TYR A 32 14.33 15.81 2.52
CA TYR A 32 13.04 16.39 2.86
C TYR A 32 13.19 17.83 3.36
N VAL A 33 14.10 18.07 4.33
CA VAL A 33 14.35 19.42 4.87
C VAL A 33 14.88 20.38 3.80
N LEU A 34 15.82 19.93 2.95
CA LEU A 34 16.34 20.77 1.87
C LEU A 34 15.25 21.17 0.86
N LEU A 35 14.40 20.22 0.46
CA LEU A 35 13.27 20.50 -0.43
C LEU A 35 12.28 21.47 0.21
N THR A 36 11.98 21.30 1.50
CA THR A 36 11.07 22.19 2.24
C THR A 36 11.62 23.61 2.33
N ILE A 37 12.89 23.79 2.69
CA ILE A 37 13.51 25.12 2.76
C ILE A 37 13.56 25.76 1.37
N ALA A 38 13.93 25.00 0.33
CA ALA A 38 13.95 25.50 -1.04
C ALA A 38 12.55 25.93 -1.51
N CYS A 39 11.51 25.16 -1.17
CA CYS A 39 10.13 25.49 -1.48
C CYS A 39 9.67 26.76 -0.74
N ALA A 40 9.94 26.86 0.56
CA ALA A 40 9.59 28.03 1.36
C ALA A 40 10.25 29.31 0.82
N LEU A 41 11.54 29.26 0.47
CA LEU A 41 12.25 30.39 -0.10
C LEU A 41 11.69 30.78 -1.48
N ALA A 42 11.42 29.80 -2.35
CA ALA A 42 10.83 30.06 -3.67
C ALA A 42 9.45 30.73 -3.56
N LEU A 43 8.60 30.27 -2.64
CA LEU A 43 7.28 30.85 -2.38
C LEU A 43 7.38 32.26 -1.78
N TRP A 44 8.32 32.47 -0.87
CA TRP A 44 8.58 33.79 -0.28
C TRP A 44 9.05 34.80 -1.34
N PHE A 45 9.98 34.41 -2.22
CA PHE A 45 10.42 35.24 -3.35
C PHE A 45 9.33 35.49 -4.39
N ALA A 46 8.34 34.60 -4.50
CA ALA A 46 7.16 34.80 -5.35
C ALA A 46 6.13 35.76 -4.74
N GLY A 47 6.36 36.28 -3.53
CA GLY A 47 5.54 37.31 -2.88
C GLY A 47 4.61 36.80 -1.78
N MET A 48 4.69 35.53 -1.37
CA MET A 48 3.95 35.05 -0.19
C MET A 48 4.51 35.65 1.11
N PRO A 49 3.66 36.01 2.09
CA PRO A 49 4.11 36.29 3.45
C PRO A 49 4.93 35.12 4.02
N ALA A 50 5.94 35.40 4.84
CA ALA A 50 6.85 34.37 5.35
C ALA A 50 6.14 33.22 6.08
N PHE A 51 5.10 33.51 6.87
CA PHE A 51 4.30 32.49 7.56
C PHE A 51 3.57 31.57 6.56
N ASP A 52 2.92 32.16 5.57
CA ASP A 52 2.21 31.41 4.52
C ASP A 52 3.17 30.59 3.67
N ALA A 53 4.33 31.15 3.30
CA ALA A 53 5.35 30.46 2.51
C ALA A 53 5.88 29.21 3.23
N ILE A 54 6.14 29.31 4.53
CA ILE A 54 6.57 28.16 5.35
C ILE A 54 5.44 27.15 5.49
N GLY A 55 4.22 27.59 5.82
CA GLY A 55 3.05 26.71 5.97
C GLY A 55 2.76 25.92 4.69
N HIS A 56 2.74 26.60 3.54
CA HIS A 56 2.54 25.97 2.23
C HIS A 56 3.69 25.05 1.84
N SER A 57 4.94 25.37 2.22
CA SER A 57 6.08 24.48 1.96
C SER A 57 5.94 23.14 2.69
N PHE A 58 5.46 23.14 3.94
CA PHE A 58 5.22 21.91 4.70
C PHE A 58 4.15 21.05 4.03
N ALA A 59 3.03 21.66 3.64
CA ALA A 59 1.95 20.95 2.96
C ALA A 59 2.34 20.46 1.56
N THR A 60 3.17 21.22 0.82
CA THR A 60 3.61 20.87 -0.53
C THR A 60 4.55 19.67 -0.53
N ILE A 61 5.61 19.68 0.28
CA ILE A 61 6.58 18.57 0.28
C ILE A 61 6.00 17.30 0.93
N ALA A 62 5.11 17.46 1.90
CA ALA A 62 4.36 16.34 2.50
C ALA A 62 3.26 15.78 1.59
N ILE A 63 2.88 16.49 0.51
CA ILE A 63 1.70 16.17 -0.32
C ILE A 63 0.46 16.03 0.56
N GLY A 64 0.18 17.10 1.33
CA GLY A 64 -0.88 17.13 2.33
C GLY A 64 -2.04 18.08 2.03
N GLY A 65 -1.87 19.05 1.14
CA GLY A 65 -2.95 19.93 0.66
C GLY A 65 -3.48 20.99 1.62
N PHE A 66 -3.03 20.98 2.87
CA PHE A 66 -3.40 22.00 3.86
C PHE A 66 -2.90 23.39 3.46
N SER A 67 -3.73 24.40 3.74
CA SER A 67 -3.42 25.82 3.51
C SER A 67 -3.73 26.62 4.77
N THR A 68 -3.08 27.78 4.89
CA THR A 68 -3.39 28.81 5.90
C THR A 68 -4.67 29.59 5.58
N HIS A 69 -5.19 29.46 4.35
CA HIS A 69 -6.38 30.16 3.86
C HIS A 69 -7.44 29.18 3.35
N ASP A 70 -8.72 29.51 3.55
CA ASP A 70 -9.86 28.65 3.16
C ASP A 70 -9.89 28.38 1.64
N ALA A 71 -9.52 29.38 0.82
CA ALA A 71 -9.45 29.26 -0.63
C ALA A 71 -8.18 28.51 -1.12
N SER A 72 -7.45 27.84 -0.23
CA SER A 72 -6.21 27.13 -0.53
C SER A 72 -5.20 28.04 -1.26
N VAL A 73 -4.61 27.60 -2.37
CA VAL A 73 -3.66 28.39 -3.18
C VAL A 73 -4.38 29.48 -3.99
N GLY A 74 -5.70 29.34 -4.19
CA GLY A 74 -6.55 30.31 -4.87
C GLY A 74 -6.54 31.70 -4.24
N TYR A 75 -6.25 31.81 -2.93
CA TYR A 75 -6.11 33.10 -2.24
C TYR A 75 -5.07 34.03 -2.90
N PHE A 76 -3.95 33.48 -3.35
CA PHE A 76 -2.82 34.28 -3.84
C PHE A 76 -2.96 34.72 -5.30
N ASN A 77 -3.87 34.12 -6.07
CA ASN A 77 -4.18 34.45 -7.47
C ASN A 77 -2.93 34.72 -8.36
N SER A 78 -1.83 34.01 -8.11
CA SER A 78 -0.56 34.23 -8.79
C SER A 78 -0.16 32.99 -9.61
N PRO A 79 -0.09 33.09 -10.95
CA PRO A 79 0.36 31.99 -11.80
C PRO A 79 1.75 31.46 -11.43
N MET A 80 2.63 32.33 -10.91
CA MET A 80 3.98 31.99 -10.49
C MET A 80 3.97 31.05 -9.27
N ILE A 81 3.13 31.35 -8.27
CA ILE A 81 2.95 30.51 -7.08
C ILE A 81 2.42 29.13 -7.48
N ASN A 82 1.40 29.10 -8.35
CA ASN A 82 0.85 27.84 -8.87
C ASN A 82 1.93 26.98 -9.51
N SER A 83 2.76 27.57 -10.38
CA SER A 83 3.85 26.83 -11.04
C SER A 83 4.91 26.33 -10.06
N ILE A 84 5.29 27.14 -9.05
CA ILE A 84 6.25 26.72 -8.01
C ILE A 84 5.70 25.50 -7.26
N ILE A 85 4.48 25.59 -6.72
CA ILE A 85 3.87 24.50 -5.97
C ILE A 85 3.77 23.24 -6.84
N ALA A 86 3.26 23.35 -8.06
CA ALA A 86 3.13 22.21 -8.98
C ALA A 86 4.50 21.55 -9.28
N ILE A 87 5.57 22.32 -9.49
CA ILE A 87 6.91 21.76 -9.70
C ILE A 87 7.39 21.02 -8.45
N PHE A 88 7.23 21.60 -7.25
CA PHE A 88 7.61 20.95 -6.00
C PHE A 88 6.76 19.71 -5.68
N LEU A 89 5.49 19.68 -6.10
CA LEU A 89 4.64 18.48 -6.02
C LEU A 89 5.13 17.37 -6.96
N LEU A 90 5.51 17.70 -8.19
CA LEU A 90 6.12 16.72 -9.10
C LEU A 90 7.41 16.15 -8.52
N ILE A 91 8.26 17.00 -7.94
CA ILE A 91 9.50 16.57 -7.27
C ILE A 91 9.17 15.67 -6.06
N SER A 92 8.23 16.08 -5.22
CA SER A 92 7.88 15.35 -3.99
C SER A 92 7.12 14.04 -4.27
N GLY A 93 6.36 13.99 -5.37
CA GLY A 93 5.65 12.81 -5.83
C GLY A 93 6.56 11.78 -6.50
N CYS A 94 7.82 12.12 -6.75
CA CYS A 94 8.83 11.19 -7.22
C CYS A 94 9.42 10.36 -6.07
N ASN A 95 9.98 9.21 -6.43
CA ASN A 95 10.63 8.31 -5.47
C ASN A 95 11.86 8.99 -4.82
N TYR A 96 11.86 9.13 -3.48
CA TYR A 96 12.97 9.75 -2.75
C TYR A 96 14.29 8.97 -2.86
N GLY A 97 14.25 7.67 -3.18
CA GLY A 97 15.44 6.88 -3.51
C GLY A 97 16.14 7.34 -4.80
N LEU A 98 15.40 7.95 -5.74
CA LEU A 98 16.00 8.57 -6.93
C LEU A 98 16.66 9.90 -6.58
N HIS A 99 16.04 10.71 -5.71
CA HIS A 99 16.64 11.95 -5.18
C HIS A 99 17.95 11.68 -4.43
N PHE A 100 17.97 10.62 -3.61
CA PHE A 100 19.19 10.16 -2.95
C PHE A 100 20.28 9.74 -3.95
N SER A 101 19.89 9.03 -5.01
CA SER A 101 20.81 8.60 -6.06
C SER A 101 21.45 9.79 -6.79
N LEU A 102 20.70 10.89 -6.99
CA LEU A 102 21.21 12.13 -7.58
C LEU A 102 22.25 12.79 -6.67
N LEU A 103 21.94 12.94 -5.37
CA LEU A 103 22.86 13.55 -4.39
C LEU A 103 24.16 12.76 -4.18
N SER A 104 24.13 11.45 -4.43
CA SER A 104 25.30 10.58 -4.36
C SER A 104 26.26 10.73 -5.57
N GLY A 105 26.06 11.74 -6.42
CA GLY A 105 26.94 12.05 -7.56
C GLY A 105 26.58 11.36 -8.87
N ARG A 106 25.38 10.78 -9.00
CA ARG A 106 24.92 10.23 -10.29
C ARG A 106 24.29 11.31 -11.16
N SER A 107 24.44 11.20 -12.48
CA SER A 107 23.84 12.13 -13.45
C SER A 107 22.29 12.12 -13.41
N LEU A 108 21.66 13.20 -13.86
CA LEU A 108 20.19 13.32 -14.02
C LEU A 108 19.56 12.21 -14.87
N LYS A 109 20.34 11.48 -15.68
CA LYS A 109 19.88 10.31 -16.46
C LYS A 109 19.29 9.19 -15.60
N VAL A 110 19.56 9.16 -14.29
CA VAL A 110 19.00 8.15 -13.37
C VAL A 110 17.47 8.17 -13.35
N TYR A 111 16.85 9.35 -13.37
CA TYR A 111 15.39 9.47 -13.38
C TYR A 111 14.79 8.85 -14.65
N TRP A 112 15.35 9.16 -15.81
CA TRP A 112 14.81 8.67 -17.09
C TRP A 112 15.03 7.18 -17.33
N ARG A 113 16.05 6.58 -16.67
CA ARG A 113 16.28 5.14 -16.73
C ARG A 113 15.20 4.37 -15.97
N ASP A 114 14.60 4.98 -14.96
CA ASP A 114 13.56 4.36 -14.16
C ASP A 114 12.22 4.30 -14.92
N PRO A 115 11.60 3.11 -15.07
CA PRO A 115 10.34 2.98 -15.78
C PRO A 115 9.14 3.56 -15.01
N GLU A 116 9.19 3.63 -13.68
CA GLU A 116 8.11 4.21 -12.86
C GLU A 116 8.09 5.73 -13.03
N PHE A 117 9.24 6.39 -12.94
CA PHE A 117 9.35 7.84 -13.17
C PHE A 117 8.85 8.23 -14.57
N ARG A 118 9.22 7.47 -15.62
CA ARG A 118 8.72 7.73 -16.98
C ARG A 118 7.21 7.59 -17.10
N MET A 119 6.62 6.59 -16.43
CA MET A 119 5.16 6.45 -16.41
C MET A 119 4.51 7.59 -15.64
N PHE A 120 5.06 7.98 -14.48
CA PHE A 120 4.55 9.09 -13.67
C PHE A 120 4.49 10.39 -14.47
N ILE A 121 5.60 10.81 -15.09
CA ILE A 121 5.63 12.02 -15.92
C ILE A 121 4.73 11.86 -17.15
N GLY A 122 4.71 10.68 -17.79
CA GLY A 122 3.84 10.42 -18.94
C GLY A 122 2.35 10.58 -18.61
N VAL A 123 1.90 10.05 -17.46
CA VAL A 123 0.53 10.19 -16.97
C VAL A 123 0.21 11.65 -16.68
N GLN A 124 1.10 12.36 -15.96
CA GLN A 124 0.90 13.77 -15.63
C GLN A 124 0.76 14.62 -16.89
N LEU A 125 1.69 14.50 -17.85
CA LEU A 125 1.63 15.25 -19.10
C LEU A 125 0.38 14.95 -19.91
N THR A 126 -0.03 13.66 -19.98
CA THR A 126 -1.24 13.26 -20.70
C THR A 126 -2.48 13.91 -20.08
N LEU A 127 -2.60 13.90 -18.75
CA LEU A 127 -3.71 14.53 -18.04
C LEU A 127 -3.72 16.05 -18.22
N VAL A 128 -2.56 16.71 -18.20
CA VAL A 128 -2.43 18.15 -18.45
C VAL A 128 -2.90 18.51 -19.86
N ILE A 129 -2.51 17.73 -20.87
CA ILE A 129 -2.93 17.94 -22.26
C ILE A 129 -4.46 17.78 -22.39
N ILE A 130 -5.02 16.71 -21.85
CA ILE A 130 -6.47 16.46 -21.88
C ILE A 130 -7.24 17.59 -21.19
N CYS A 131 -6.83 17.98 -19.97
CA CYS A 131 -7.50 19.03 -19.22
C CYS A 131 -7.42 20.38 -19.92
N THR A 132 -6.24 20.74 -20.43
CA THR A 132 -6.05 22.01 -21.18
C THR A 132 -6.93 22.05 -22.42
N LEU A 133 -6.99 20.95 -23.18
CA LEU A 133 -7.79 20.86 -24.40
C LEU A 133 -9.29 20.98 -24.11
N VAL A 134 -9.81 20.30 -23.10
CA VAL A 134 -11.23 20.38 -22.72
C VAL A 134 -11.58 21.79 -22.22
N LEU A 135 -10.75 22.39 -21.35
CA LEU A 135 -10.98 23.76 -20.87
C LEU A 135 -10.95 24.79 -22.00
N TRP A 136 -10.07 24.60 -22.98
CA TRP A 136 -9.99 25.44 -24.16
C TRP A 136 -11.23 25.31 -25.04
N LEU A 137 -11.69 24.08 -25.33
CA LEU A 137 -12.90 23.84 -26.14
C LEU A 137 -14.16 24.43 -25.50
N HIS A 138 -14.25 24.39 -24.17
CA HIS A 138 -15.37 24.97 -23.42
C HIS A 138 -15.22 26.47 -23.12
N ASN A 139 -14.15 27.13 -23.59
CA ASN A 139 -13.87 28.56 -23.39
C ASN A 139 -13.98 29.01 -21.92
N VAL A 140 -13.52 28.18 -20.99
CA VAL A 140 -13.65 28.45 -19.54
C VAL A 140 -12.84 29.67 -19.12
N TYR A 141 -11.66 29.87 -19.73
CA TYR A 141 -10.82 31.04 -19.50
C TYR A 141 -10.50 31.75 -20.82
N GLY A 142 -10.37 33.08 -20.76
CA GLY A 142 -10.14 33.92 -21.94
C GLY A 142 -8.72 33.89 -22.52
N SER A 143 -7.75 33.26 -21.85
CA SER A 143 -6.34 33.19 -22.31
C SER A 143 -5.83 31.75 -22.27
N VAL A 144 -5.07 31.36 -23.30
CA VAL A 144 -4.41 30.05 -23.36
C VAL A 144 -3.48 29.85 -22.17
N LEU A 145 -2.76 30.91 -21.77
CA LEU A 145 -1.77 30.83 -20.70
C LEU A 145 -2.42 30.62 -19.33
N THR A 146 -3.58 31.24 -19.09
CA THR A 146 -4.34 31.03 -17.84
C THR A 146 -4.96 29.64 -17.82
N THR A 147 -5.50 29.17 -18.95
CA THR A 147 -6.01 27.80 -19.09
C THR A 147 -4.92 26.77 -18.79
N LEU A 148 -3.73 26.93 -19.38
CA LEU A 148 -2.61 26.02 -19.15
C LEU A 148 -2.14 26.05 -17.70
N ASN A 149 -2.02 27.24 -17.09
CA ASN A 149 -1.60 27.37 -15.69
C ASN A 149 -2.56 26.66 -14.73
N GLN A 150 -3.88 26.89 -14.91
CA GLN A 150 -4.91 26.26 -14.09
C GLN A 150 -4.99 24.75 -14.30
N ALA A 151 -4.94 24.28 -15.56
CA ALA A 151 -4.92 22.87 -15.88
C ALA A 151 -3.69 22.17 -15.31
N PHE A 152 -2.49 22.76 -15.50
CA PHE A 152 -1.23 22.21 -14.99
C PHE A 152 -1.26 22.08 -13.47
N PHE A 153 -1.67 23.12 -12.76
CA PHE A 153 -1.73 23.11 -11.31
C PHE A 153 -2.70 22.06 -10.78
N GLN A 154 -3.95 22.07 -11.26
CA GLN A 154 -5.00 21.19 -10.73
C GLN A 154 -4.73 19.72 -11.07
N VAL A 155 -4.22 19.42 -12.26
CA VAL A 155 -3.82 18.07 -12.63
C VAL A 155 -2.72 17.57 -11.72
N VAL A 156 -1.63 18.33 -11.57
CA VAL A 156 -0.50 17.91 -10.74
C VAL A 156 -0.95 17.75 -9.29
N SER A 157 -1.72 18.70 -8.77
CA SER A 157 -2.24 18.68 -7.42
C SER A 157 -3.12 17.44 -7.14
N MET A 158 -4.12 17.18 -7.97
CA MET A 158 -5.04 16.06 -7.73
C MET A 158 -4.42 14.70 -8.06
N ALA A 159 -3.69 14.59 -9.18
CA ALA A 159 -3.10 13.33 -9.61
C ALA A 159 -1.94 12.88 -8.71
N THR A 160 -1.22 13.82 -8.07
CA THR A 160 -0.21 13.47 -7.04
C THR A 160 -0.80 13.25 -5.65
N THR A 161 -2.12 13.38 -5.49
CA THR A 161 -2.88 13.35 -4.22
C THR A 161 -2.51 14.47 -3.24
N ALA A 162 -2.07 15.63 -3.74
CA ALA A 162 -1.79 16.79 -2.90
C ALA A 162 -3.06 17.49 -2.46
N GLY A 163 -4.01 17.69 -3.37
CA GLY A 163 -5.31 18.27 -3.02
C GLY A 163 -5.33 19.78 -2.78
N PHE A 164 -4.33 20.53 -3.24
CA PHE A 164 -4.46 21.99 -3.34
C PHE A 164 -5.44 22.38 -4.45
N THR A 165 -6.19 23.44 -4.21
CA THR A 165 -7.16 24.00 -5.15
C THR A 165 -6.86 25.48 -5.41
N THR A 166 -7.03 25.93 -6.65
CA THR A 166 -6.91 27.36 -7.04
C THR A 166 -8.25 27.96 -7.41
N ASP A 167 -9.03 27.21 -8.18
CA ASP A 167 -10.38 27.57 -8.61
C ASP A 167 -11.34 26.45 -8.20
N SER A 168 -12.62 26.77 -8.08
CA SER A 168 -13.69 25.80 -7.89
C SER A 168 -13.76 24.92 -9.14
N ILE A 169 -13.16 23.74 -9.03
CA ILE A 169 -13.18 22.68 -10.05
C ILE A 169 -14.64 22.29 -10.35
N ALA A 170 -15.57 22.50 -9.41
CA ALA A 170 -17.00 22.30 -9.60
C ALA A 170 -17.61 23.14 -10.75
N ARG A 171 -16.97 24.25 -11.15
CA ARG A 171 -17.42 25.08 -12.29
C ARG A 171 -16.93 24.56 -13.64
N TRP A 172 -15.97 23.63 -13.65
CA TRP A 172 -15.43 23.06 -14.88
C TRP A 172 -16.41 22.06 -15.50
N PRO A 173 -16.29 21.76 -16.80
CA PRO A 173 -17.06 20.68 -17.42
C PRO A 173 -16.94 19.39 -16.60
N LEU A 174 -18.06 18.77 -16.22
CA LEU A 174 -18.15 17.67 -15.24
C LEU A 174 -17.16 16.52 -15.50
N PHE A 175 -16.81 16.29 -16.76
CA PHE A 175 -15.77 15.34 -17.17
C PHE A 175 -14.43 15.56 -16.43
N LEU A 176 -13.99 16.82 -16.26
CA LEU A 176 -12.69 17.14 -15.66
C LEU A 176 -12.61 16.86 -14.16
N PRO A 177 -13.51 17.35 -13.29
CA PRO A 177 -13.50 16.99 -11.88
C PRO A 177 -13.49 15.48 -11.66
N VAL A 178 -14.32 14.73 -12.39
CA VAL A 178 -14.41 13.26 -12.25
C VAL A 178 -13.13 12.59 -12.76
N LEU A 179 -12.57 13.03 -13.89
CA LEU A 179 -11.31 12.52 -14.42
C LEU A 179 -10.16 12.75 -13.42
N LEU A 180 -10.06 13.95 -12.85
CA LEU A 180 -9.02 14.30 -11.89
C LEU A 180 -9.18 13.52 -10.58
N LEU A 181 -10.41 13.37 -10.11
CA LEU A 181 -10.71 12.55 -8.93
C LEU A 181 -10.30 11.09 -9.16
N CYS A 182 -10.62 10.51 -10.33
CA CYS A 182 -10.17 9.17 -10.70
C CYS A 182 -8.65 9.06 -10.86
N SER A 183 -7.98 10.14 -11.30
CA SER A 183 -6.51 10.15 -11.42
C SER A 183 -5.80 9.99 -10.07
N ALA A 184 -6.44 10.38 -8.96
CA ALA A 184 -5.90 10.23 -7.62
C ALA A 184 -5.67 8.76 -7.21
N PHE A 185 -6.35 7.79 -7.86
CA PHE A 185 -6.04 6.37 -7.66
C PHE A 185 -4.63 5.98 -8.13
N ILE A 186 -4.06 6.69 -9.12
CA ILE A 186 -2.70 6.44 -9.59
C ILE A 186 -1.70 6.97 -8.56
N GLY A 187 -1.90 8.23 -8.14
CA GLY A 187 -1.12 8.87 -7.09
C GLY A 187 0.37 9.08 -7.43
N GLY A 188 1.20 9.10 -6.39
CA GLY A 188 2.64 9.29 -6.49
C GLY A 188 3.43 8.02 -6.83
N CYS A 189 4.74 8.16 -7.03
CA CYS A 189 5.65 7.03 -7.14
C CYS A 189 5.78 6.27 -5.80
N ALA A 190 6.17 5.01 -5.83
CA ALA A 190 6.56 4.26 -4.65
C ALA A 190 7.76 4.93 -3.95
N GLY A 191 7.73 5.00 -2.62
CA GLY A 191 8.75 5.73 -1.84
C GLY A 191 8.68 7.25 -1.96
N SER A 192 7.54 7.80 -2.38
CA SER A 192 7.19 9.22 -2.29
C SER A 192 6.22 9.50 -1.14
N THR A 193 5.92 10.78 -0.89
CA THR A 193 4.96 11.23 0.14
C THR A 193 3.50 11.13 -0.28
N GLY A 194 3.22 10.92 -1.58
CA GLY A 194 1.87 10.86 -2.13
C GLY A 194 1.12 9.59 -1.74
N GLY A 195 -0.19 9.55 -1.98
CA GLY A 195 -1.09 8.44 -1.68
C GLY A 195 -1.43 7.58 -2.89
N GLY A 196 -2.63 6.99 -2.85
CA GLY A 196 -3.18 6.15 -3.92
C GLY A 196 -2.55 4.75 -4.04
N LEU A 197 -2.86 4.07 -5.15
CA LEU A 197 -2.33 2.72 -5.44
C LEU A 197 -0.82 2.73 -5.73
N LYS A 198 -0.25 3.90 -6.03
CA LYS A 198 1.11 4.14 -6.54
C LYS A 198 1.27 3.78 -8.01
N VAL A 199 2.07 4.59 -8.71
CA VAL A 199 2.36 4.45 -10.14
C VAL A 199 2.90 3.06 -10.49
N ILE A 200 3.78 2.49 -9.67
CA ILE A 200 4.34 1.16 -9.93
C ILE A 200 3.27 0.06 -10.00
N ARG A 201 2.23 0.11 -9.15
CA ARG A 201 1.18 -0.92 -9.15
C ARG A 201 0.34 -0.81 -10.41
N ILE A 202 0.00 0.41 -10.83
CA ILE A 202 -0.70 0.66 -12.10
C ILE A 202 0.13 0.20 -13.30
N LEU A 203 1.44 0.48 -13.31
CA LEU A 203 2.36 0.01 -14.35
C LEU A 203 2.35 -1.52 -14.47
N LEU A 204 2.40 -2.21 -13.33
CA LEU A 204 2.40 -3.66 -13.28
C LEU A 204 1.06 -4.24 -13.67
N LEU A 205 -0.07 -3.67 -13.23
CA LEU A 205 -1.41 -4.07 -13.65
C LEU A 205 -1.58 -3.93 -15.16
N PHE A 206 -1.13 -2.81 -15.75
CA PHE A 206 -1.18 -2.60 -17.20
C PHE A 206 -0.32 -3.62 -17.97
N LYS A 207 0.90 -3.89 -17.50
CA LYS A 207 1.78 -4.92 -18.10
C LYS A 207 1.19 -6.32 -17.98
N GLN A 208 0.52 -6.62 -16.86
CA GLN A 208 -0.16 -7.89 -16.64
C GLN A 208 -1.36 -8.06 -17.55
N GLY A 209 -2.25 -7.06 -17.64
CA GLY A 209 -3.37 -7.07 -18.56
C GLY A 209 -2.93 -7.29 -20.01
N ASN A 210 -1.90 -6.56 -20.46
CA ASN A 210 -1.34 -6.75 -21.81
C ASN A 210 -0.72 -8.14 -22.02
N ARG A 211 -0.15 -8.76 -20.98
CA ARG A 211 0.36 -10.12 -21.07
C ARG A 211 -0.78 -11.12 -21.25
N GLU A 212 -1.85 -11.00 -20.47
CA GLU A 212 -2.98 -11.91 -20.56
C GLU A 212 -3.69 -11.77 -21.92
N LEU A 213 -3.84 -10.55 -22.44
CA LEU A 213 -4.33 -10.33 -23.81
C LEU A 213 -3.48 -11.03 -24.87
N LYS A 214 -2.14 -11.00 -24.73
CA LYS A 214 -1.24 -11.71 -25.66
C LYS A 214 -1.31 -13.22 -25.53
N ARG A 215 -1.55 -13.74 -24.32
CA ARG A 215 -1.75 -15.18 -24.09
C ARG A 215 -3.04 -15.69 -24.71
N LEU A 216 -4.10 -14.87 -24.77
CA LEU A 216 -5.33 -15.22 -25.48
C LEU A 216 -5.09 -15.42 -26.98
N VAL A 217 -4.20 -14.62 -27.59
CA VAL A 217 -3.84 -14.77 -29.02
C VAL A 217 -2.83 -15.89 -29.25
N HIS A 218 -1.87 -16.05 -28.33
CA HIS A 218 -0.78 -17.04 -28.43
C HIS A 218 -0.67 -17.84 -27.14
N PRO A 219 -1.47 -18.91 -26.95
CA PRO A 219 -1.56 -19.65 -25.70
C PRO A 219 -0.27 -20.37 -25.30
N ASN A 220 0.55 -20.78 -26.28
CA ASN A 220 1.81 -21.48 -26.03
C ASN A 220 3.00 -20.54 -25.80
N ALA A 221 2.81 -19.22 -25.89
CA ALA A 221 3.90 -18.26 -25.74
C ALA A 221 4.17 -17.92 -24.27
N VAL A 222 5.43 -18.07 -23.84
CA VAL A 222 5.88 -17.73 -22.49
C VAL A 222 6.29 -16.26 -22.42
N TYR A 223 5.38 -15.41 -21.95
CA TYR A 223 5.64 -13.99 -21.75
C TYR A 223 6.08 -13.69 -20.31
N SER A 224 7.26 -13.09 -20.14
CA SER A 224 7.73 -12.58 -18.84
C SER A 224 7.51 -11.07 -18.71
N ILE A 225 7.05 -10.62 -17.54
CA ILE A 225 6.88 -9.19 -17.25
C ILE A 225 8.18 -8.63 -16.72
N LYS A 226 8.69 -7.60 -17.42
CA LYS A 226 9.94 -6.93 -17.06
C LYS A 226 9.69 -5.54 -16.50
N LEU A 227 10.43 -5.22 -15.43
CA LEU A 227 10.57 -3.86 -14.89
C LEU A 227 12.03 -3.41 -15.11
N GLY A 228 12.21 -2.46 -16.02
CA GLY A 228 13.54 -2.14 -16.54
C GLY A 228 14.14 -3.36 -17.25
N ASN A 229 15.34 -3.76 -16.83
CA ASN A 229 16.08 -4.87 -17.44
C ASN A 229 15.88 -6.21 -16.72
N ARG A 230 15.01 -6.30 -15.72
CA ARG A 230 14.83 -7.50 -14.89
C ARG A 230 13.41 -8.05 -14.99
N ALA A 231 13.30 -9.37 -15.11
CA ALA A 231 12.02 -10.06 -15.01
C ALA A 231 11.56 -10.11 -13.55
N LEU A 232 10.28 -9.86 -13.31
CA LEU A 232 9.69 -9.93 -11.98
C LEU A 232 9.19 -11.36 -11.69
N PRO A 233 9.41 -11.88 -10.47
CA PRO A 233 8.85 -13.15 -10.05
C PRO A 233 7.31 -13.08 -9.94
N GLU A 234 6.63 -14.19 -10.23
CA GLU A 234 5.16 -14.26 -10.28
C GLU A 234 4.50 -13.90 -8.95
N ARG A 235 5.10 -14.27 -7.82
CA ARG A 235 4.61 -13.90 -6.49
C ARG A 235 4.41 -12.39 -6.28
N ILE A 236 5.24 -11.55 -6.91
CA ILE A 236 5.06 -10.08 -6.84
C ILE A 236 3.84 -9.65 -7.65
N LEU A 237 3.61 -10.29 -8.81
CA LEU A 237 2.47 -9.99 -9.68
C LEU A 237 1.14 -10.38 -9.00
N GLU A 238 1.10 -11.55 -8.36
CA GLU A 238 -0.04 -12.01 -7.55
C GLU A 238 -0.34 -11.06 -6.39
N ALA A 239 0.69 -10.59 -5.68
CA ALA A 239 0.53 -9.63 -4.59
C ALA A 239 -0.09 -8.31 -5.09
N VAL A 240 0.25 -7.85 -6.30
CA VAL A 240 -0.33 -6.64 -6.90
C VAL A 240 -1.81 -6.82 -7.22
N TRP A 241 -2.23 -7.98 -7.75
CA TRP A 241 -3.66 -8.27 -7.96
C TRP A 241 -4.42 -8.37 -6.66
N GLY A 242 -3.89 -9.11 -5.69
CA GLY A 242 -4.50 -9.21 -4.36
C GLY A 242 -4.69 -7.82 -3.74
N PHE A 243 -3.69 -6.94 -3.88
CA PHE A 243 -3.77 -5.57 -3.38
C PHE A 243 -4.87 -4.78 -4.08
N PHE A 244 -4.95 -4.83 -5.41
CA PHE A 244 -6.01 -4.16 -6.17
C PHE A 244 -7.40 -4.66 -5.79
N SER A 245 -7.58 -5.98 -5.65
CA SER A 245 -8.86 -6.58 -5.23
C SER A 245 -9.25 -6.16 -3.82
N ALA A 246 -8.32 -6.17 -2.87
CA ALA A 246 -8.57 -5.72 -1.50
C ALA A 246 -8.90 -4.22 -1.45
N TYR A 247 -8.20 -3.41 -2.23
CA TYR A 247 -8.44 -1.98 -2.35
C TYR A 247 -9.85 -1.68 -2.90
N ALA A 248 -10.25 -2.39 -3.96
CA ALA A 248 -11.60 -2.28 -4.53
C ALA A 248 -12.69 -2.74 -3.54
N LEU A 249 -12.42 -3.81 -2.76
CA LEU A 249 -13.34 -4.28 -1.74
C LEU A 249 -13.57 -3.23 -0.64
N VAL A 250 -12.49 -2.65 -0.09
CA VAL A 250 -12.59 -1.57 0.91
C VAL A 250 -13.33 -0.38 0.32
N PHE A 251 -13.03 0.00 -0.92
CA PHE A 251 -13.73 1.08 -1.62
C PHE A 251 -15.24 0.86 -1.69
N ILE A 252 -15.69 -0.33 -2.16
CA ILE A 252 -17.11 -0.66 -2.30
C ILE A 252 -17.81 -0.70 -0.94
N ILE A 253 -17.21 -1.36 0.06
CA ILE A 253 -17.78 -1.45 1.41
C ILE A 253 -17.94 -0.06 2.01
N SER A 254 -16.91 0.79 1.92
CA SER A 254 -16.96 2.15 2.45
C SER A 254 -17.98 3.03 1.71
N MET A 255 -18.09 2.89 0.39
CA MET A 255 -19.10 3.62 -0.39
C MET A 255 -20.52 3.24 0.04
N LEU A 256 -20.81 1.93 0.13
CA LEU A 256 -22.13 1.45 0.58
C LEU A 256 -22.42 1.87 2.03
N ALA A 257 -21.42 1.83 2.90
CA ALA A 257 -21.57 2.27 4.28
C ALA A 257 -21.91 3.77 4.39
N ILE A 258 -21.33 4.62 3.55
CA ILE A 258 -21.65 6.05 3.51
C ILE A 258 -23.04 6.29 2.91
N ILE A 259 -23.41 5.60 1.83
CA ILE A 259 -24.76 5.68 1.25
C ILE A 259 -25.82 5.28 2.30
N ALA A 260 -25.55 4.24 3.10
CA ALA A 260 -26.44 3.84 4.19
C ALA A 260 -26.66 4.92 5.26
N THR A 261 -25.79 5.93 5.36
CA THR A 261 -25.98 7.09 6.25
C THR A 261 -26.88 8.19 5.67
N GLY A 262 -27.38 8.01 4.45
CA GLY A 262 -28.29 8.95 3.77
C GLY A 262 -27.60 9.94 2.81
N VAL A 263 -26.31 9.77 2.52
CA VAL A 263 -25.56 10.58 1.54
C VAL A 263 -25.84 10.05 0.13
N ASP A 264 -25.96 10.95 -0.85
CA ASP A 264 -26.15 10.58 -2.25
C ASP A 264 -24.96 9.78 -2.81
N ASP A 265 -25.23 8.99 -3.85
CA ASP A 265 -24.26 8.07 -4.47
C ASP A 265 -23.02 8.79 -5.03
N PHE A 266 -23.21 9.96 -5.65
CA PHE A 266 -22.12 10.75 -6.21
C PHE A 266 -21.21 11.35 -5.12
N SER A 267 -21.78 11.93 -4.07
CA SER A 267 -21.02 12.46 -2.93
C SER A 267 -20.36 11.35 -2.11
N ALA A 268 -21.02 10.19 -1.98
CA ALA A 268 -20.42 9.02 -1.34
C ALA A 268 -19.21 8.52 -2.14
N PHE A 269 -19.35 8.37 -3.46
CA PHE A 269 -18.23 8.04 -4.35
C PHE A 269 -17.08 9.05 -4.16
N ALA A 270 -17.36 10.35 -4.29
CA ALA A 270 -16.34 11.38 -4.24
C ALA A 270 -15.62 11.47 -2.88
N SER A 271 -16.36 11.34 -1.78
CA SER A 271 -15.79 11.35 -0.42
C SER A 271 -14.92 10.13 -0.12
N VAL A 272 -15.31 8.93 -0.59
CA VAL A 272 -14.45 7.73 -0.46
C VAL A 272 -13.21 7.86 -1.32
N VAL A 273 -13.32 8.31 -2.57
CA VAL A 273 -12.13 8.52 -3.44
C VAL A 273 -11.17 9.53 -2.80
N ALA A 274 -11.71 10.64 -2.26
CA ALA A 274 -10.92 11.69 -1.63
C ALA A 274 -10.16 11.20 -0.39
N THR A 275 -10.80 10.36 0.43
CA THR A 275 -10.24 9.90 1.71
C THR A 275 -9.39 8.65 1.57
N LEU A 276 -9.81 7.66 0.78
CA LEU A 276 -9.04 6.43 0.59
C LEU A 276 -7.72 6.67 -0.15
N ASN A 277 -7.68 7.64 -1.08
CA ASN A 277 -6.43 8.03 -1.74
C ASN A 277 -5.61 9.06 -0.96
N ASN A 278 -6.10 9.56 0.18
CA ASN A 278 -5.52 10.71 0.91
C ASN A 278 -5.34 11.95 0.02
N LEU A 279 -6.33 12.22 -0.84
CA LEU A 279 -6.34 13.37 -1.73
C LEU A 279 -6.76 14.65 -1.00
N GLY A 280 -7.79 14.59 -0.14
CA GLY A 280 -8.35 15.76 0.54
C GLY A 280 -9.64 16.28 -0.12
N PRO A 281 -9.57 17.08 -1.20
CA PRO A 281 -10.76 17.63 -1.85
C PRO A 281 -11.72 16.56 -2.37
N GLY A 282 -13.01 16.76 -2.11
CA GLY A 282 -14.09 15.95 -2.66
C GLY A 282 -14.87 16.69 -3.76
N LEU A 283 -15.96 16.06 -4.20
CA LEU A 283 -16.96 16.63 -5.13
C LEU A 283 -18.36 16.42 -4.54
N GLY A 284 -19.36 17.10 -5.10
CA GLY A 284 -20.73 17.03 -4.60
C GLY A 284 -20.88 17.79 -3.28
N VAL A 285 -21.54 17.18 -2.28
CA VAL A 285 -21.80 17.80 -0.96
C VAL A 285 -20.50 18.16 -0.22
N VAL A 286 -19.38 17.50 -0.56
CA VAL A 286 -18.05 17.75 0.03
C VAL A 286 -17.12 18.56 -0.87
N ALA A 287 -17.66 19.24 -1.89
CA ALA A 287 -16.88 20.08 -2.79
C ALA A 287 -16.22 21.27 -2.07
N ASP A 288 -16.97 21.91 -1.16
CA ASP A 288 -16.46 23.04 -0.38
C ASP A 288 -15.73 22.57 0.88
N ASN A 289 -16.37 21.73 1.71
CA ASN A 289 -15.77 21.15 2.90
C ASN A 289 -16.55 19.92 3.40
N PHE A 290 -15.95 19.19 4.34
CA PHE A 290 -16.57 18.02 5.00
C PHE A 290 -17.40 18.38 6.24
N ALA A 291 -17.63 19.66 6.54
CA ALA A 291 -18.29 20.07 7.79
C ALA A 291 -19.74 19.59 7.85
N THR A 292 -20.45 19.66 6.72
CA THR A 292 -21.85 19.24 6.54
C THR A 292 -22.05 17.72 6.54
N MET A 293 -20.96 16.94 6.50
CA MET A 293 -21.02 15.47 6.48
C MET A 293 -21.55 14.91 7.80
N ASN A 294 -22.38 13.86 7.71
CA ASN A 294 -22.92 13.14 8.86
C ASN A 294 -21.79 12.66 9.82
N PRO A 295 -21.92 12.82 11.15
CA PRO A 295 -20.94 12.32 12.12
C PRO A 295 -20.53 10.85 11.93
N VAL A 296 -21.47 9.97 11.59
CA VAL A 296 -21.17 8.54 11.35
C VAL A 296 -20.31 8.38 10.09
N ALA A 297 -20.64 9.10 9.02
CA ALA A 297 -19.86 9.10 7.79
C ALA A 297 -18.44 9.66 8.02
N LYS A 298 -18.26 10.68 8.87
CA LYS A 298 -16.93 11.19 9.24
C LYS A 298 -16.04 10.10 9.86
N TRP A 299 -16.57 9.24 10.73
CA TRP A 299 -15.80 8.11 11.28
C TRP A 299 -15.38 7.09 10.23
N ILE A 300 -16.27 6.78 9.28
CA ILE A 300 -15.96 5.91 8.14
C ILE A 300 -14.85 6.53 7.27
N LEU A 301 -14.94 7.83 7.02
CA LEU A 301 -13.93 8.59 6.27
C LEU A 301 -12.58 8.64 6.98
N ILE A 302 -12.55 8.73 8.32
CA ILE A 302 -11.32 8.61 9.12
C ILE A 302 -10.69 7.22 8.93
N ALA A 303 -11.49 6.15 8.98
CA ALA A 303 -11.01 4.80 8.74
C ALA A 303 -10.46 4.63 7.31
N ASN A 304 -11.11 5.23 6.30
CA ASN A 304 -10.64 5.21 4.91
C ASN A 304 -9.26 5.87 4.76
N MET A 305 -9.03 7.01 5.40
CA MET A 305 -7.71 7.67 5.38
C MET A 305 -6.62 6.78 5.98
N LEU A 306 -6.95 6.04 7.06
CA LEU A 306 -6.02 5.07 7.65
C LEU A 306 -5.72 3.91 6.68
N PHE A 307 -6.73 3.35 6.01
CA PHE A 307 -6.54 2.34 4.95
C PHE A 307 -5.67 2.84 3.81
N GLY A 308 -5.87 4.09 3.39
CA GLY A 308 -5.05 4.74 2.37
C GLY A 308 -3.61 4.98 2.80
N ARG A 309 -3.38 5.37 4.06
CA ARG A 309 -2.05 5.78 4.54
C ARG A 309 -1.18 4.62 4.99
N LEU A 310 -1.76 3.61 5.62
CA LEU A 310 -1.05 2.45 6.14
C LEU A 310 -0.90 1.33 5.09
N GLU A 311 -1.46 1.51 3.90
CA GLU A 311 -1.61 0.49 2.86
C GLU A 311 -2.62 -0.60 3.28
N VAL A 312 -3.56 -0.93 2.39
CA VAL A 312 -4.76 -1.73 2.70
C VAL A 312 -4.45 -3.07 3.38
N PHE A 313 -3.36 -3.75 2.99
CA PHE A 313 -3.00 -5.04 3.58
C PHE A 313 -2.49 -4.99 5.01
N THR A 314 -1.79 -3.93 5.42
CA THR A 314 -1.26 -3.87 6.80
C THR A 314 -2.39 -3.88 7.81
N LEU A 315 -3.45 -3.10 7.52
CA LEU A 315 -4.64 -3.00 8.35
C LEU A 315 -5.53 -4.23 8.21
N LEU A 316 -5.77 -4.74 7.00
CA LEU A 316 -6.60 -5.94 6.83
C LEU A 316 -6.01 -7.16 7.54
N VAL A 317 -4.68 -7.30 7.57
CA VAL A 317 -4.02 -8.39 8.29
C VAL A 317 -4.34 -8.34 9.78
N LEU A 318 -4.50 -7.16 10.40
CA LEU A 318 -4.88 -7.05 11.81
C LEU A 318 -6.23 -7.71 12.13
N PHE A 319 -7.14 -7.76 11.15
CA PHE A 319 -8.47 -8.38 11.29
C PHE A 319 -8.50 -9.85 10.89
N THR A 320 -7.39 -10.41 10.41
CA THR A 320 -7.34 -11.83 10.08
C THR A 320 -7.31 -12.68 11.35
N PRO A 321 -8.10 -13.78 11.43
CA PRO A 321 -8.13 -14.65 12.60
C PRO A 321 -6.74 -15.17 12.99
N HIS A 322 -5.88 -15.43 12.01
CA HIS A 322 -4.50 -15.88 12.24
C HIS A 322 -3.65 -14.85 12.99
N PHE A 323 -3.77 -13.56 12.65
CA PHE A 323 -3.03 -12.52 13.34
C PHE A 323 -3.61 -12.20 14.72
N LEU A 324 -4.95 -12.21 14.85
CA LEU A 324 -5.62 -12.01 16.14
C LEU A 324 -5.30 -13.13 17.13
N ALA A 325 -5.33 -14.40 16.69
CA ALA A 325 -4.92 -15.55 17.51
C ALA A 325 -3.48 -15.42 18.04
N ARG A 326 -2.58 -14.86 17.23
CA ARG A 326 -1.20 -14.57 17.61
C ARG A 326 -1.10 -13.47 18.69
N ILE A 327 -1.94 -12.43 18.62
CA ILE A 327 -1.94 -11.34 19.62
C ILE A 327 -2.62 -11.76 20.92
N THR A 328 -3.75 -12.45 20.84
CA THR A 328 -4.54 -12.86 22.02
C THR A 328 -3.91 -14.02 22.79
N GLY A 329 -2.79 -14.57 22.31
CA GLY A 329 -2.11 -15.70 22.94
C GLY A 329 -2.89 -17.01 22.79
N VAL A 330 -3.96 -17.03 21.99
CA VAL A 330 -4.66 -18.25 21.57
C VAL A 330 -3.84 -18.88 20.44
N LEU A 331 -2.60 -19.23 20.76
CA LEU A 331 -1.78 -20.07 19.91
C LEU A 331 -2.34 -21.48 20.03
N VAL A 332 -2.89 -22.00 18.94
CA VAL A 332 -3.23 -23.43 18.83
C VAL A 332 -1.96 -24.20 19.18
N LYS A 333 -1.91 -24.79 20.37
CA LYS A 333 -0.69 -25.44 20.86
C LYS A 333 -0.72 -26.89 20.39
N THR A 334 0.21 -27.22 19.50
CA THR A 334 0.31 -28.56 18.90
C THR A 334 1.36 -29.38 19.63
N LEU A 335 0.96 -30.51 20.20
CA LEU A 335 1.89 -31.45 20.80
C LEU A 335 2.33 -32.49 19.76
N ILE A 336 3.62 -32.57 19.46
CA ILE A 336 4.21 -33.61 18.63
C ILE A 336 4.84 -34.68 19.53
N LEU A 337 4.14 -35.80 19.68
CA LEU A 337 4.63 -36.97 20.38
C LEU A 337 5.41 -37.84 19.43
N PHE A 338 6.62 -38.25 19.81
CA PHE A 338 7.41 -39.18 19.01
C PHE A 338 8.03 -40.28 19.87
N SER A 339 8.31 -41.41 19.22
CA SER A 339 9.13 -42.48 19.79
C SER A 339 10.17 -42.93 18.78
N THR A 340 11.43 -42.97 19.20
CA THR A 340 12.55 -43.38 18.33
C THR A 340 13.58 -44.18 19.10
N ARG A 341 14.20 -45.17 18.43
CA ARG A 341 15.42 -45.85 18.89
C ARG A 341 16.67 -45.24 18.25
N ASP A 342 16.60 -44.93 16.96
CA ASP A 342 17.75 -44.53 16.13
C ASP A 342 17.85 -43.01 15.87
N GLY A 343 16.97 -42.20 16.48
CA GLY A 343 17.03 -40.74 16.44
C GLY A 343 16.34 -40.06 15.25
N GLN A 344 16.13 -40.74 14.11
CA GLN A 344 15.55 -40.12 12.90
C GLN A 344 14.15 -39.50 13.12
N THR A 345 13.26 -40.18 13.85
CA THR A 345 11.92 -39.65 14.15
C THR A 345 11.97 -38.40 15.03
N ARG A 346 13.04 -38.23 15.85
CA ARG A 346 13.26 -37.01 16.63
C ARG A 346 13.60 -35.83 15.72
N GLU A 347 14.45 -36.05 14.72
CA GLU A 347 14.81 -35.01 13.76
C GLU A 347 13.58 -34.55 12.96
N ILE A 348 12.78 -35.49 12.47
CA ILE A 348 11.51 -35.20 11.77
C ILE A 348 10.55 -34.42 12.68
N ALA A 349 10.36 -34.87 13.92
CA ALA A 349 9.51 -34.16 14.88
C ALA A 349 10.01 -32.74 15.18
N SER A 350 11.33 -32.57 15.33
CA SER A 350 11.94 -31.24 15.56
C SER A 350 11.83 -30.32 14.34
N PHE A 351 11.96 -30.88 13.14
CA PHE A 351 11.80 -30.15 11.89
C PHE A 351 10.35 -29.69 11.72
N LEU A 352 9.38 -30.60 11.93
CA LEU A 352 7.95 -30.26 11.90
C LEU A 352 7.60 -29.21 12.95
N ALA A 353 8.12 -29.30 14.17
CA ALA A 353 7.90 -28.28 15.20
C ALA A 353 8.49 -26.92 14.80
N SER A 354 9.66 -26.92 14.15
CA SER A 354 10.29 -25.70 13.64
C SER A 354 9.44 -25.06 12.53
N GLU A 355 8.98 -25.84 11.55
CA GLU A 355 8.11 -25.38 10.46
C GLU A 355 6.76 -24.86 10.99
N LEU A 356 6.14 -25.57 11.94
CA LEU A 356 4.92 -25.10 12.60
C LEU A 356 5.14 -23.77 13.31
N LYS A 357 6.27 -23.61 14.02
CA LYS A 357 6.64 -22.34 14.66
C LYS A 357 6.88 -21.22 13.65
N GLU A 358 7.46 -21.51 12.49
CA GLU A 358 7.59 -20.54 11.39
C GLU A 358 6.23 -20.10 10.83
N LEU A 359 5.26 -21.04 10.78
CA LEU A 359 3.88 -20.78 10.40
C LEU A 359 3.05 -20.09 11.51
N GLY A 360 3.64 -19.86 12.68
CA GLY A 360 2.99 -19.19 13.82
C GLY A 360 2.10 -20.10 14.66
N ILE A 361 2.28 -21.42 14.57
CA ILE A 361 1.64 -22.42 15.42
C ILE A 361 2.66 -22.82 16.50
N ASP A 362 2.30 -22.72 17.78
CA ASP A 362 3.20 -23.18 18.83
C ASP A 362 3.23 -24.70 18.87
N ALA A 363 4.44 -25.26 18.96
CA ALA A 363 4.65 -26.69 18.82
C ALA A 363 5.68 -27.20 19.82
N ASP A 364 5.26 -28.14 20.67
CA ASP A 364 6.13 -28.82 21.63
C ASP A 364 6.41 -30.24 21.17
N THR A 365 7.66 -30.70 21.27
CA THR A 365 8.05 -32.07 20.93
C THR A 365 8.31 -32.87 22.19
N LEU A 366 7.69 -34.03 22.34
CA LEU A 366 7.82 -34.86 23.53
C LEU A 366 8.14 -36.32 23.18
N ASN A 367 9.15 -36.89 23.86
CA ASN A 367 9.61 -38.25 23.61
C ASN A 367 8.90 -39.22 24.56
N LEU A 368 8.08 -40.11 24.00
CA LEU A 368 7.29 -41.09 24.74
C LEU A 368 8.12 -42.10 25.54
N ASN A 369 9.42 -42.27 25.23
CA ASN A 369 10.30 -43.15 26.00
C ASN A 369 10.82 -42.52 27.31
N ARG A 370 10.64 -41.20 27.49
CA ARG A 370 11.21 -40.44 28.62
C ARG A 370 10.15 -39.78 29.50
N THR A 371 8.88 -39.90 29.15
CA THR A 371 7.81 -39.14 29.81
C THR A 371 6.51 -39.94 29.74
N ASP A 372 5.97 -40.30 30.90
CA ASP A 372 4.77 -41.14 31.03
C ASP A 372 3.47 -40.33 31.26
N VAL A 373 3.59 -39.03 31.54
CA VAL A 373 2.48 -38.12 31.87
C VAL A 373 2.50 -36.92 30.94
N VAL A 374 1.38 -36.67 30.26
CA VAL A 374 1.18 -35.53 29.36
C VAL A 374 0.06 -34.67 29.92
N GLU A 375 0.31 -33.38 30.09
CA GLU A 375 -0.70 -32.40 30.51
C GLU A 375 -1.56 -31.96 29.32
N TRP A 376 -2.59 -32.74 29.01
CA TRP A 376 -3.42 -32.56 27.81
C TRP A 376 -4.17 -31.22 27.74
N HIS A 377 -4.45 -30.59 28.89
CA HIS A 377 -5.18 -29.33 28.96
C HIS A 377 -4.44 -28.13 28.35
N HIS A 378 -3.14 -28.27 28.08
CA HIS A 378 -2.32 -27.23 27.46
C HIS A 378 -2.26 -27.31 25.92
N TYR A 379 -2.89 -28.31 25.30
CA TYR A 379 -2.76 -28.58 23.86
C TYR A 379 -4.10 -28.74 23.16
N ASP A 380 -4.23 -28.04 22.04
CA ASP A 380 -5.43 -28.08 21.19
C ASP A 380 -5.37 -29.21 20.16
N ARG A 381 -4.15 -29.60 19.76
CA ARG A 381 -3.90 -30.61 18.73
C ARG A 381 -2.77 -31.52 19.13
N VAL A 382 -2.86 -32.78 18.70
CA VAL A 382 -1.85 -33.80 18.99
C VAL A 382 -1.49 -34.50 17.69
N VAL A 383 -0.19 -34.52 17.39
CA VAL A 383 0.42 -35.28 16.30
C VAL A 383 1.26 -36.37 16.92
N ILE A 384 1.02 -37.62 16.52
CA ILE A 384 1.79 -38.76 17.01
C ILE A 384 2.60 -39.33 15.85
N GLY A 385 3.92 -39.28 15.98
CA GLY A 385 4.90 -39.87 15.06
C GLY A 385 5.49 -41.16 15.62
N ALA A 386 5.49 -42.22 14.81
CA ALA A 386 5.99 -43.53 15.23
C ALA A 386 6.91 -44.14 14.17
N SER A 387 8.09 -44.60 14.57
CA SER A 387 8.91 -45.43 13.68
C SER A 387 8.21 -46.78 13.42
N ILE A 388 8.08 -47.16 12.15
CA ILE A 388 7.56 -48.46 11.71
C ILE A 388 8.75 -49.39 11.40
N ARG A 389 8.72 -50.61 11.95
CA ARG A 389 9.72 -51.64 11.64
C ARG A 389 9.03 -53.00 11.50
N TYR A 390 9.30 -53.70 10.40
CA TYR A 390 8.69 -55.01 10.10
C TYR A 390 7.16 -55.02 10.20
N GLY A 391 6.50 -53.94 9.74
CA GLY A 391 5.04 -53.84 9.75
C GLY A 391 4.41 -53.52 11.11
N HIS A 392 5.21 -53.30 12.16
CA HIS A 392 4.71 -52.95 13.50
C HIS A 392 5.21 -51.59 13.96
N PHE A 393 4.35 -50.83 14.65
CA PHE A 393 4.70 -49.59 15.31
C PHE A 393 5.61 -49.85 16.52
N HIS A 394 6.44 -48.86 16.87
CA HIS A 394 7.25 -48.94 18.07
C HIS A 394 6.39 -49.22 19.33
N PRO A 395 6.74 -50.19 20.20
CA PRO A 395 5.89 -50.63 21.31
C PRO A 395 5.51 -49.54 22.32
N ALA A 396 6.34 -48.50 22.44
CA ALA A 396 6.04 -47.35 23.31
C ALA A 396 4.81 -46.57 22.82
N VAL A 397 4.65 -46.42 21.50
CA VAL A 397 3.50 -45.73 20.90
C VAL A 397 2.25 -46.59 21.06
N ASP A 398 2.33 -47.89 20.77
CA ASP A 398 1.16 -48.78 20.89
C ASP A 398 0.64 -48.85 22.35
N ARG A 399 1.55 -48.94 23.33
CA ARG A 399 1.18 -48.86 24.76
C ARG A 399 0.57 -47.52 25.13
N PHE A 400 1.12 -46.43 24.62
CA PHE A 400 0.64 -45.07 24.90
C PHE A 400 -0.74 -44.82 24.29
N VAL A 401 -0.94 -45.17 23.01
CA VAL A 401 -2.22 -45.01 22.31
C VAL A 401 -3.31 -45.87 22.97
N LYS A 402 -3.01 -47.10 23.39
CA LYS A 402 -3.97 -47.94 24.13
C LYS A 402 -4.36 -47.33 25.49
N LYS A 403 -3.42 -46.71 26.19
CA LYS A 403 -3.65 -46.06 27.50
C LYS A 403 -4.41 -44.72 27.38
N ALA A 404 -4.14 -43.95 26.32
CA ALA A 404 -4.67 -42.60 26.11
C ALA A 404 -5.83 -42.53 25.09
N SER A 405 -6.32 -43.67 24.59
CA SER A 405 -7.34 -43.76 23.52
C SER A 405 -8.61 -42.95 23.81
N GLY A 406 -9.10 -42.99 25.05
CA GLY A 406 -10.29 -42.23 25.46
C GLY A 406 -10.09 -40.70 25.45
N ILE A 407 -8.86 -40.22 25.66
CA ILE A 407 -8.53 -38.79 25.66
C ILE A 407 -8.23 -38.31 24.23
N ILE A 408 -7.52 -39.13 23.44
CA ILE A 408 -7.18 -38.84 22.04
C ILE A 408 -8.44 -38.75 21.16
N ALA A 409 -9.48 -39.56 21.47
CA ALA A 409 -10.77 -39.54 20.78
C ALA A 409 -11.60 -38.28 21.10
N GLY A 410 -11.37 -37.62 22.25
CA GLY A 410 -12.05 -36.39 22.65
C GLY A 410 -11.35 -35.10 22.19
N ALA A 411 -10.07 -35.16 21.80
CA ALA A 411 -9.33 -34.02 21.27
C ALA A 411 -9.68 -33.78 19.79
N ALA A 412 -10.32 -32.67 19.49
CA ALA A 412 -10.74 -32.31 18.13
C ALA A 412 -9.53 -32.07 17.21
N GLY A 413 -9.12 -33.09 16.44
CA GLY A 413 -8.10 -32.95 15.39
C GLY A 413 -6.84 -33.80 15.59
N SER A 414 -6.98 -35.06 16.01
CA SER A 414 -5.88 -36.02 16.12
C SER A 414 -5.48 -36.54 14.72
N ILE A 415 -4.30 -36.12 14.25
CA ILE A 415 -3.69 -36.60 13.00
C ILE A 415 -2.57 -37.56 13.36
N LEU A 416 -2.71 -38.82 12.96
CA LEU A 416 -1.65 -39.83 13.06
C LEU A 416 -0.72 -39.66 11.84
N LEU A 417 0.53 -39.28 12.06
CA LEU A 417 1.54 -39.21 11.01
C LEU A 417 2.45 -40.44 11.16
N CYS A 418 2.41 -41.34 10.17
CA CYS A 418 3.29 -42.50 10.10
C CYS A 418 4.68 -42.12 9.61
#